data_AF-A0A963K0M5-F1
#
_entry.id   AF-A0A963K0M5-F1
#
_cell.length_a   1.000
_cell.length_b   1.000
_cell.length_c   1.000
_cell.angle_alpha   90.00
_cell.angle_beta   90.00
_cell.angle_gamma   90.00
#
_symmetry.space_group_name_H-M   'P 1'
#
loop_
_entity.id
_entity.type
_entity.pdbx_description
1 polymer ?
#
loop_
_entity_poly.entity_id
_entity_poly.type
_entity_poly.pdbx_seq_one_letter_code
_entity_poly.pdbx_strand_id
1 'polypeptide(L)'
;AAGIETTTGPLGQGLATAVGMAMAERLLAVRHGDDLVDHRTYVIASDGDLMEGISHEAVSLAGHLRLGKLIVLFDDNGISIDGPTSLSCSDDQLARFEASGWHAIAIDGHDPAAIDSAIDAAKADARPSLIACRTTIGLGAPTKAGKSSSHGSPLGAAEIEGARKALGWDHPPFVVPEPIQAAWRAAGERGESARHDWEARLQAAPDDVRAQFLRTLEGHLPDGLKAAVEAMKTRLFAERPEIATRKSSQNALALLTELVPELIGGSADLTGSNNTDTRSTPPLDPVTFRGRHIHYGIREHGMVAAMNGMALHRGIIPYGGTFLIFTDYARPAIRLAALMRQRVVVVATHDSIGLG
;
A
#
# COMPACT_ATOMS: atom_id res chain seq x y z
N ALA A 1 3.15 -14.17 10.92
CA ALA A 1 4.14 -15.01 10.23
C ALA A 1 5.22 -14.10 9.65
N ALA A 2 6.45 -14.58 9.49
CA ALA A 2 7.47 -13.82 8.77
C ALA A 2 7.12 -13.79 7.26
N GLY A 3 7.40 -12.67 6.57
CA GLY A 3 7.12 -12.51 5.13
C GLY A 3 5.68 -12.10 4.77
N ILE A 4 4.84 -11.74 5.74
CA ILE A 4 3.52 -11.13 5.49
C ILE A 4 3.63 -9.64 5.77
N GLU A 5 3.52 -8.82 4.71
CA GLU A 5 3.75 -7.37 4.78
C GLU A 5 2.56 -6.60 5.37
N THR A 6 1.33 -7.07 5.19
CA THR A 6 0.12 -6.36 5.64
C THR A 6 -1.02 -7.32 5.96
N THR A 7 -1.92 -6.89 6.84
CA THR A 7 -3.19 -7.57 7.09
C THR A 7 -4.22 -7.18 6.03
N THR A 8 -4.64 -8.16 5.23
CA THR A 8 -5.75 -8.06 4.28
C THR A 8 -6.96 -8.84 4.80
N GLY A 9 -7.94 -9.12 3.93
CA GLY A 9 -9.21 -9.76 4.28
C GLY A 9 -10.39 -8.88 3.87
N PRO A 10 -10.50 -7.65 4.41
CA PRO A 10 -11.42 -6.66 3.85
C PRO A 10 -10.91 -6.26 2.45
N LEU A 11 -11.72 -6.52 1.44
CA LEU A 11 -11.35 -6.36 0.02
C LEU A 11 -10.99 -4.89 -0.30
N GLY A 12 -10.12 -4.70 -1.29
CA GLY A 12 -9.63 -3.40 -1.75
C GLY A 12 -8.54 -2.76 -0.87
N GLN A 13 -8.48 -3.11 0.42
CA GLN A 13 -7.49 -2.56 1.35
C GLN A 13 -6.05 -2.89 0.97
N GLY A 14 -5.81 -4.07 0.40
CA GLY A 14 -4.48 -4.49 -0.03
C GLY A 14 -3.90 -3.56 -1.09
N LEU A 15 -4.70 -3.25 -2.11
CA LEU A 15 -4.32 -2.33 -3.18
C LEU A 15 -4.06 -0.92 -2.64
N ALA A 16 -4.98 -0.38 -1.83
CA ALA A 16 -4.81 0.97 -1.26
C ALA A 16 -3.61 1.07 -0.30
N THR A 17 -3.33 0.01 0.45
CA THR A 17 -2.12 -0.09 1.30
C THR A 17 -0.85 -0.13 0.45
N ALA A 18 -0.86 -0.88 -0.66
CA ALA A 18 0.27 -0.97 -1.58
C ALA A 18 0.62 0.38 -2.25
N VAL A 19 -0.39 1.23 -2.51
CA VAL A 19 -0.15 2.63 -2.93
C VAL A 19 0.73 3.34 -1.90
N GLY A 20 0.42 3.20 -0.62
CA GLY A 20 1.22 3.74 0.49
C GLY A 20 2.65 3.20 0.54
N MET A 21 2.83 1.90 0.34
CA MET A 21 4.17 1.29 0.30
C MET A 21 4.99 1.82 -0.89
N ALA A 22 4.40 1.93 -2.08
CA ALA A 22 5.06 2.50 -3.25
C ALA A 22 5.37 4.00 -3.10
N MET A 23 4.52 4.76 -2.39
CA MET A 23 4.84 6.14 -2.01
C MET A 23 6.04 6.20 -1.07
N ALA A 24 6.11 5.29 -0.09
CA ALA A 24 7.20 5.26 0.87
C ALA A 24 8.55 4.92 0.23
N GLU A 25 8.56 3.94 -0.69
CA GLU A 25 9.73 3.60 -1.49
C GLU A 25 10.28 4.84 -2.20
N ARG A 26 9.44 5.55 -2.96
CA ARG A 26 9.88 6.69 -3.76
C ARG A 26 10.28 7.89 -2.91
N LEU A 27 9.60 8.14 -1.79
CA LEU A 27 9.97 9.20 -0.83
C LEU A 27 11.34 8.93 -0.21
N LEU A 28 11.64 7.68 0.13
CA LEU A 28 12.93 7.32 0.71
C LEU A 28 14.03 7.24 -0.36
N ALA A 29 13.73 6.80 -1.58
CA ALA A 29 14.65 6.84 -2.71
C ALA A 29 15.11 8.27 -3.02
N VAL A 30 14.19 9.23 -3.10
CA VAL A 30 14.52 10.66 -3.29
C VAL A 30 15.36 11.22 -2.13
N ARG A 31 15.19 10.70 -0.90
CA ARG A 31 15.91 11.17 0.29
C ARG A 31 17.29 10.55 0.46
N HIS A 32 17.43 9.26 0.17
CA HIS A 32 18.60 8.45 0.52
C HIS A 32 19.36 7.90 -0.70
N GLY A 33 18.78 8.01 -1.89
CA GLY A 33 19.33 7.51 -3.15
C GLY A 33 18.83 6.11 -3.52
N ASP A 34 18.77 5.87 -4.84
CA ASP A 34 18.29 4.61 -5.42
C ASP A 34 19.18 3.40 -5.05
N ASP A 35 20.46 3.64 -4.76
CA ASP A 35 21.39 2.58 -4.31
C ASP A 35 20.93 1.89 -3.02
N LEU A 36 20.26 2.65 -2.13
CA LEU A 36 19.74 2.18 -0.85
C LEU A 36 18.25 1.81 -0.91
N VAL A 37 17.48 2.45 -1.80
CA VAL A 37 16.05 2.22 -1.94
C VAL A 37 15.67 2.12 -3.41
N ASP A 38 15.63 0.89 -3.90
CA ASP A 38 15.11 0.56 -5.22
C ASP A 38 14.40 -0.79 -5.16
N HIS A 39 13.08 -0.75 -4.98
CA HIS A 39 12.27 -1.97 -4.99
C HIS A 39 10.88 -1.72 -5.55
N ARG A 40 10.19 -2.80 -5.90
CA ARG A 40 8.83 -2.76 -6.46
C ARG A 40 7.81 -3.26 -5.45
N THR A 41 6.59 -2.76 -5.63
CA THR A 41 5.41 -3.21 -4.87
C THR A 41 4.52 -4.00 -5.81
N TYR A 42 4.32 -5.28 -5.50
CA TYR A 42 3.43 -6.17 -6.24
C TYR A 42 2.16 -6.44 -5.45
N VAL A 43 1.02 -6.46 -6.14
CA VAL A 43 -0.30 -6.76 -5.57
C VAL A 43 -0.97 -7.83 -6.42
N ILE A 44 -1.54 -8.85 -5.79
CA ILE A 44 -2.56 -9.68 -6.44
C ILE A 44 -3.93 -9.14 -6.00
N ALA A 45 -4.78 -8.79 -6.95
CA ALA A 45 -6.13 -8.29 -6.72
C ALA A 45 -7.15 -9.23 -7.38
N SER A 46 -8.37 -9.25 -6.85
CA SER A 46 -9.50 -10.00 -7.37
C SER A 46 -10.60 -9.08 -7.89
N ASP A 47 -11.65 -9.65 -8.48
CA ASP A 47 -12.87 -8.91 -8.84
C ASP A 47 -13.45 -8.16 -7.63
N GLY A 48 -13.48 -8.83 -6.47
CA GLY A 48 -13.99 -8.23 -5.23
C GLY A 48 -13.16 -7.04 -4.77
N ASP A 49 -11.83 -7.08 -4.94
CA ASP A 49 -10.99 -5.92 -4.63
C ASP A 49 -11.28 -4.75 -5.56
N LEU A 50 -11.56 -5.01 -6.84
CA LEU A 50 -11.78 -3.97 -7.84
C LEU A 50 -13.22 -3.42 -7.88
N MET A 51 -14.19 -4.11 -7.28
CA MET A 51 -15.55 -3.59 -7.05
C MET A 51 -15.62 -2.63 -5.85
N GLU A 52 -14.71 -2.75 -4.88
CA GLU A 52 -14.69 -1.88 -3.70
C GLU A 52 -14.32 -0.44 -4.07
N GLY A 53 -15.07 0.53 -3.53
CA GLY A 53 -14.88 1.96 -3.84
C GLY A 53 -13.49 2.49 -3.49
N ILE A 54 -12.86 1.93 -2.44
CA ILE A 54 -11.48 2.27 -2.05
C ILE A 54 -10.47 1.94 -3.17
N SER A 55 -10.75 0.96 -4.04
CA SER A 55 -9.88 0.65 -5.17
C SER A 55 -9.88 1.78 -6.19
N HIS A 56 -11.02 2.45 -6.40
CA HIS A 56 -11.09 3.63 -7.27
C HIS A 56 -10.25 4.78 -6.72
N GLU A 57 -10.36 5.05 -5.41
CA GLU A 57 -9.54 6.06 -4.74
C GLU A 57 -8.04 5.76 -4.90
N ALA A 58 -7.65 4.51 -4.67
CA ALA A 58 -6.25 4.04 -4.78
C ALA A 58 -5.72 4.14 -6.22
N VAL A 59 -6.47 3.64 -7.20
CA VAL A 59 -6.12 3.65 -8.62
C VAL A 59 -5.95 5.08 -9.12
N SER A 60 -6.90 5.96 -8.77
CA SER A 60 -6.85 7.37 -9.13
C SER A 60 -5.64 8.08 -8.51
N LEU A 61 -5.35 7.86 -7.23
CA LEU A 61 -4.22 8.47 -6.54
C LEU A 61 -2.87 7.97 -7.07
N ALA A 62 -2.69 6.67 -7.24
CA ALA A 62 -1.44 6.08 -7.71
C ALA A 62 -1.08 6.50 -9.14
N GLY A 63 -2.08 6.62 -10.01
CA GLY A 63 -1.91 7.14 -11.36
C GLY A 63 -1.52 8.61 -11.37
N HIS A 64 -2.19 9.44 -10.57
CA HIS A 64 -1.83 10.85 -10.38
C HIS A 64 -0.38 11.02 -9.87
N LEU A 65 0.02 10.17 -8.91
CA LEU A 65 1.36 10.15 -8.33
C LEU A 65 2.42 9.43 -9.19
N ARG A 66 2.02 8.87 -10.35
CA ARG A 66 2.93 8.21 -11.31
C ARG A 66 3.78 7.11 -10.65
N LEU A 67 3.17 6.23 -9.86
CA LEU A 67 3.88 5.21 -9.09
C LEU A 67 4.35 4.03 -9.96
N GLY A 68 5.32 4.25 -10.85
CA GLY A 68 5.79 3.25 -11.83
C GLY A 68 6.34 1.92 -11.27
N LYS A 69 6.68 1.88 -9.98
CA LYS A 69 7.11 0.65 -9.29
C LYS A 69 5.97 -0.14 -8.64
N LEU A 70 4.71 0.30 -8.80
CA LEU A 70 3.51 -0.43 -8.38
C LEU A 70 2.96 -1.26 -9.54
N ILE A 71 2.90 -2.58 -9.35
CA ILE A 71 2.40 -3.54 -10.34
C ILE A 71 1.29 -4.38 -9.71
N VAL A 72 0.11 -4.36 -10.31
CA VAL A 72 -1.06 -5.11 -9.88
C VAL A 72 -1.30 -6.25 -10.87
N LEU A 73 -1.31 -7.47 -10.37
CA LEU A 73 -1.80 -8.65 -11.08
C LEU A 73 -3.26 -8.87 -10.67
N PHE A 74 -4.18 -8.59 -11.58
CA PHE A 74 -5.60 -8.83 -11.36
C PHE A 74 -5.94 -10.25 -11.81
N ASP A 75 -6.36 -11.10 -10.89
CA ASP A 75 -6.96 -12.39 -11.19
C ASP A 75 -8.37 -12.18 -11.77
N ASP A 76 -8.41 -12.01 -13.09
CA ASP A 76 -9.63 -11.77 -13.87
C ASP A 76 -10.29 -13.12 -14.20
N ASN A 77 -10.89 -13.74 -13.19
CA ASN A 77 -11.47 -15.08 -13.31
C ASN A 77 -12.99 -15.05 -13.57
N GLY A 78 -13.64 -13.89 -13.45
CA GLY A 78 -15.05 -13.67 -13.78
C GLY A 78 -16.04 -14.28 -12.79
N ILE A 79 -15.60 -14.65 -11.58
CA ILE A 79 -16.43 -15.29 -10.55
C ILE A 79 -16.29 -14.54 -9.22
N SER A 80 -17.44 -14.21 -8.61
CA SER A 80 -17.56 -13.77 -7.23
C SER A 80 -18.24 -14.85 -6.36
N ILE A 81 -18.51 -14.54 -5.10
CA ILE A 81 -19.21 -15.46 -4.17
C ILE A 81 -20.60 -15.84 -4.72
N ASP A 82 -21.34 -14.87 -5.26
CA ASP A 82 -22.72 -15.09 -5.72
C ASP A 82 -22.80 -15.79 -7.08
N GLY A 83 -21.69 -15.93 -7.80
CA GLY A 83 -21.65 -16.55 -9.13
C GLY A 83 -20.82 -15.74 -10.13
N PRO A 84 -21.17 -15.78 -11.43
CA PRO A 84 -20.53 -14.93 -12.43
C PRO A 84 -20.57 -13.45 -12.06
N THR A 85 -19.47 -12.74 -12.25
CA THR A 85 -19.37 -11.29 -11.94
C THR A 85 -20.37 -10.46 -12.73
N SER A 86 -20.79 -10.92 -13.91
CA SER A 86 -21.83 -10.30 -14.75
C SER A 86 -23.19 -10.15 -14.06
N LEU A 87 -23.41 -10.77 -12.89
CA LEU A 87 -24.60 -10.56 -12.07
C LEU A 87 -24.64 -9.17 -11.42
N SER A 88 -23.49 -8.55 -11.16
CA SER A 88 -23.39 -7.29 -10.41
C SER A 88 -22.32 -6.32 -10.90
N CYS A 89 -21.42 -6.73 -11.79
CA CYS A 89 -20.34 -5.91 -12.31
C CYS A 89 -20.16 -6.14 -13.82
N SER A 90 -20.11 -5.03 -14.56
CA SER A 90 -19.88 -4.99 -16.01
C SER A 90 -18.78 -3.97 -16.38
N ASP A 91 -17.93 -3.63 -15.40
CA ASP A 91 -16.91 -2.60 -15.56
C ASP A 91 -15.79 -3.07 -16.48
N ASP A 92 -15.33 -2.19 -17.36
CA ASP A 92 -14.08 -2.39 -18.09
C ASP A 92 -12.91 -1.96 -17.20
N GLN A 93 -12.27 -2.93 -16.54
CA GLN A 93 -11.17 -2.67 -15.62
C GLN A 93 -9.94 -2.12 -16.33
N LEU A 94 -9.65 -2.56 -17.57
CA LEU A 94 -8.52 -2.01 -18.33
C LEU A 94 -8.76 -0.54 -18.63
N ALA A 95 -9.91 -0.19 -19.20
CA ALA A 95 -10.27 1.18 -19.52
C ALA A 95 -10.31 2.07 -18.26
N ARG A 96 -10.81 1.57 -17.12
CA ARG A 96 -10.82 2.30 -15.84
C ARG A 96 -9.42 2.67 -15.36
N PHE A 97 -8.47 1.73 -15.47
CA PHE A 97 -7.09 1.95 -15.08
C PHE A 97 -6.36 2.88 -16.08
N GLU A 98 -6.55 2.69 -17.38
CA GLU A 98 -6.02 3.58 -18.42
C GLU A 98 -6.50 5.02 -18.24
N ALA A 99 -7.80 5.22 -17.97
CA ALA A 99 -8.39 6.52 -17.68
C ALA A 99 -7.76 7.19 -16.43
N SER A 100 -7.21 6.39 -15.51
CA SER A 100 -6.51 6.86 -14.33
C SER A 100 -4.99 7.02 -14.55
N GLY A 101 -4.49 6.87 -15.78
CA GLY A 101 -3.07 7.07 -16.11
C GLY A 101 -2.18 5.85 -15.87
N TRP A 102 -2.74 4.65 -15.89
CA TRP A 102 -2.00 3.40 -15.75
C TRP A 102 -1.58 2.82 -17.10
N HIS A 103 -0.56 1.97 -17.07
CA HIS A 103 -0.32 0.97 -18.11
C HIS A 103 -1.22 -0.24 -17.80
N ALA A 104 -2.12 -0.62 -18.70
CA ALA A 104 -3.03 -1.74 -18.48
C ALA A 104 -2.96 -2.73 -19.64
N ILE A 105 -2.77 -4.01 -19.35
CA ILE A 105 -2.68 -5.08 -20.35
C ILE A 105 -3.43 -6.31 -19.87
N ALA A 106 -4.00 -7.08 -20.80
CA ALA A 106 -4.58 -8.39 -20.53
C ALA A 106 -3.71 -9.50 -21.11
N ILE A 107 -3.63 -10.61 -20.39
CA ILE A 107 -2.89 -11.81 -20.77
C ILE A 107 -3.69 -13.07 -20.43
N ASP A 108 -3.27 -14.20 -21.01
CA ASP A 108 -3.65 -15.51 -20.48
C ASP A 108 -2.92 -15.75 -19.15
N GLY A 109 -3.67 -15.80 -18.05
CA GLY A 109 -3.14 -16.02 -16.71
C GLY A 109 -2.73 -17.47 -16.43
N HIS A 110 -2.91 -18.39 -17.39
CA HIS A 110 -2.41 -19.76 -17.32
C HIS A 110 -1.15 -20.00 -18.18
N ASP A 111 -0.67 -18.99 -18.91
CA ASP A 111 0.57 -19.05 -19.68
C ASP A 111 1.73 -18.37 -18.92
N PRO A 112 2.69 -19.15 -18.36
CA PRO A 112 3.83 -18.60 -17.63
C PRO A 112 4.70 -17.64 -18.47
N ALA A 113 4.81 -17.85 -19.78
CA ALA A 113 5.62 -17.00 -20.64
C ALA A 113 4.95 -15.63 -20.90
N ALA A 114 3.62 -15.63 -21.00
CA ALA A 114 2.83 -14.40 -21.10
C ALA A 114 2.92 -13.59 -19.79
N ILE A 115 2.84 -14.25 -18.63
CA ILE A 115 3.00 -13.60 -17.32
C ILE A 115 4.38 -12.96 -17.19
N ASP A 116 5.46 -13.68 -17.53
CA ASP A 116 6.83 -13.17 -17.43
C ASP A 116 7.03 -11.95 -18.35
N SER A 117 6.60 -12.06 -19.61
CA SER A 117 6.67 -10.96 -20.59
C SER A 117 5.88 -9.73 -20.15
N ALA A 118 4.69 -9.92 -19.56
CA ALA A 118 3.86 -8.84 -19.06
C ALA A 118 4.47 -8.14 -17.84
N ILE A 119 5.07 -8.89 -16.92
CA ILE A 119 5.78 -8.33 -15.77
C ILE A 119 6.98 -7.52 -16.25
N ASP A 120 7.73 -7.99 -17.24
CA ASP A 120 8.87 -7.25 -17.77
C ASP A 120 8.44 -5.96 -18.51
N ALA A 121 7.34 -6.00 -19.27
CA ALA A 121 6.73 -4.81 -19.85
C ALA A 121 6.30 -3.81 -18.75
N ALA A 122 5.66 -4.30 -17.69
CA ALA A 122 5.25 -3.48 -16.55
C ALA A 122 6.43 -2.85 -15.80
N LYS A 123 7.55 -3.58 -15.65
CA LYS A 123 8.78 -3.05 -15.03
C LYS A 123 9.42 -1.93 -15.86
N ALA A 124 9.19 -1.91 -17.18
CA ALA A 124 9.78 -0.96 -18.12
C ALA A 124 8.91 0.30 -18.35
N ASP A 125 7.63 0.27 -17.99
CA ASP A 125 6.74 1.44 -18.08
C ASP A 125 6.94 2.38 -16.89
N ALA A 126 6.86 3.70 -17.12
CA ALA A 126 6.99 4.71 -16.07
C ALA A 126 5.69 4.91 -15.26
N ARG A 127 4.55 4.42 -15.78
CA ARG A 127 3.24 4.45 -15.12
C ARG A 127 3.09 3.25 -14.18
N PRO A 128 2.25 3.33 -13.14
CA PRO A 128 1.81 2.13 -12.43
C PRO A 128 1.12 1.18 -13.42
N SER A 129 1.26 -0.13 -13.19
CA SER A 129 0.80 -1.16 -14.14
C SER A 129 -0.29 -2.07 -13.59
N LEU A 130 -1.30 -2.35 -14.40
CA LEU A 130 -2.28 -3.42 -14.21
C LEU A 130 -2.04 -4.51 -15.26
N ILE A 131 -1.88 -5.74 -14.81
CA ILE A 131 -1.86 -6.94 -15.64
C ILE A 131 -3.12 -7.72 -15.31
N ALA A 132 -4.12 -7.68 -16.19
CA ALA A 132 -5.33 -8.49 -16.09
C ALA A 132 -5.02 -9.92 -16.57
N CYS A 133 -4.83 -10.82 -15.61
CA CYS A 133 -4.55 -12.23 -15.84
C CYS A 133 -5.88 -12.97 -15.98
N ARG A 134 -6.29 -13.32 -17.20
CA ARG A 134 -7.48 -14.15 -17.40
C ARG A 134 -7.22 -15.55 -16.87
N THR A 135 -7.90 -15.97 -15.81
CA THR A 135 -7.76 -17.32 -15.25
C THR A 135 -9.10 -18.08 -15.21
N THR A 136 -9.07 -19.29 -14.66
CA THR A 136 -10.25 -20.10 -14.36
C THR A 136 -10.15 -20.50 -12.90
N ILE A 137 -11.06 -19.97 -12.07
CA ILE A 137 -11.10 -20.32 -10.65
C ILE A 137 -11.26 -21.83 -10.48
N GLY A 138 -10.50 -22.42 -9.55
CA GLY A 138 -10.55 -23.86 -9.29
C GLY A 138 -10.12 -24.72 -10.47
N LEU A 139 -9.23 -24.23 -11.36
CA LEU A 139 -8.71 -24.99 -12.50
C LEU A 139 -8.33 -26.43 -12.12
N GLY A 140 -8.74 -27.37 -12.95
CA GLY A 140 -8.51 -28.81 -12.75
C GLY A 140 -9.62 -29.51 -11.98
N ALA A 141 -10.40 -28.78 -11.15
CA ALA A 141 -11.55 -29.34 -10.45
C ALA A 141 -12.66 -29.76 -11.46
N PRO A 142 -12.97 -31.05 -11.62
CA PRO A 142 -13.78 -31.52 -12.76
C PRO A 142 -15.19 -30.95 -12.84
N THR A 143 -15.82 -30.66 -11.70
CA THR A 143 -17.20 -30.19 -11.64
C THR A 143 -17.32 -28.76 -11.12
N LYS A 144 -16.29 -28.26 -10.42
CA LYS A 144 -16.26 -26.95 -9.77
C LYS A 144 -15.40 -25.89 -10.47
N ALA A 145 -14.53 -26.25 -11.42
CA ALA A 145 -13.75 -25.27 -12.17
C ALA A 145 -14.68 -24.23 -12.86
N GLY A 146 -14.32 -22.95 -12.77
CA GLY A 146 -15.08 -21.84 -13.34
C GLY A 146 -16.40 -21.54 -12.61
N LYS A 147 -16.58 -22.00 -11.36
CA LYS A 147 -17.83 -21.81 -10.60
C LYS A 147 -17.57 -21.28 -9.20
N SER A 148 -18.48 -20.46 -8.68
CA SER A 148 -18.40 -19.92 -7.31
C SER A 148 -18.29 -21.00 -6.22
N SER A 149 -18.76 -22.22 -6.49
CA SER A 149 -18.62 -23.37 -5.59
C SER A 149 -17.17 -23.79 -5.28
N SER A 150 -16.17 -23.31 -6.03
CA SER A 150 -14.75 -23.52 -5.72
C SER A 150 -14.11 -22.40 -4.89
N HIS A 151 -14.83 -21.32 -4.57
CA HIS A 151 -14.27 -20.13 -3.94
C HIS A 151 -14.06 -20.30 -2.42
N GLY A 152 -15.15 -20.49 -1.68
CA GLY A 152 -15.16 -20.33 -0.21
C GLY A 152 -15.19 -21.61 0.61
N SER A 153 -15.02 -22.79 -0.01
CA SER A 153 -15.14 -24.07 0.70
C SER A 153 -14.16 -25.13 0.17
N PRO A 154 -13.78 -26.11 1.00
CA PRO A 154 -12.98 -27.25 0.53
C PRO A 154 -13.62 -27.94 -0.68
N LEU A 155 -12.80 -28.35 -1.65
CA LEU A 155 -13.30 -28.99 -2.87
C LEU A 155 -14.11 -30.27 -2.60
N GLY A 156 -13.69 -31.05 -1.59
CA GLY A 156 -14.26 -32.36 -1.26
C GLY A 156 -13.46 -33.50 -1.89
N ALA A 157 -13.53 -34.70 -1.30
CA ALA A 157 -12.63 -35.81 -1.64
C ALA A 157 -12.69 -36.22 -3.12
N ALA A 158 -13.88 -36.34 -3.70
CA ALA A 158 -14.06 -36.72 -5.10
C ALA A 158 -13.51 -35.65 -6.07
N GLU A 159 -13.72 -34.37 -5.74
CA GLU A 159 -13.24 -33.26 -6.56
C GLU A 159 -11.70 -33.14 -6.48
N ILE A 160 -11.11 -33.39 -5.30
CA ILE A 160 -9.65 -33.44 -5.11
C ILE A 160 -9.02 -34.58 -5.92
N GLU A 161 -9.61 -35.78 -5.88
CA GLU A 161 -9.13 -36.92 -6.66
C GLU A 161 -9.22 -36.64 -8.17
N GLY A 162 -10.33 -36.07 -8.62
CA GLY A 162 -10.51 -35.67 -10.01
C GLY A 162 -9.53 -34.60 -10.46
N ALA A 163 -9.29 -33.56 -9.65
CA ALA A 163 -8.31 -32.52 -9.94
C ALA A 163 -6.89 -33.07 -10.03
N ARG A 164 -6.53 -34.00 -9.14
CA ARG A 164 -5.24 -34.70 -9.19
C ARG A 164 -5.06 -35.46 -10.50
N LYS A 165 -6.07 -36.23 -10.93
CA LYS A 165 -6.03 -36.93 -12.22
C LYS A 165 -5.92 -35.96 -13.40
N ALA A 166 -6.69 -34.88 -13.40
CA ALA A 166 -6.67 -33.88 -14.47
C ALA A 166 -5.31 -33.15 -14.60
N LEU A 167 -4.64 -32.92 -13.47
CA LEU A 167 -3.34 -32.23 -13.41
C LEU A 167 -2.13 -33.19 -13.43
N GLY A 168 -2.35 -34.50 -13.53
CA GLY A 168 -1.28 -35.51 -13.48
C GLY A 168 -0.52 -35.54 -12.14
N TRP A 169 -1.23 -35.30 -11.02
CA TRP A 169 -0.65 -35.23 -9.68
C TRP A 169 -0.88 -36.50 -8.87
N ASP A 170 0.13 -37.38 -8.85
CA ASP A 170 0.05 -38.69 -8.17
C ASP A 170 0.54 -38.66 -6.71
N HIS A 171 1.04 -37.52 -6.21
CA HIS A 171 1.65 -37.44 -4.88
C HIS A 171 0.61 -37.22 -3.76
N PRO A 172 0.73 -37.87 -2.57
CA PRO A 172 -0.22 -37.75 -1.47
C PRO A 172 -0.45 -36.31 -0.94
N PRO A 173 -1.48 -36.07 -0.10
CA PRO A 173 -1.67 -34.77 0.56
C PRO A 173 -0.41 -34.29 1.28
N PHE A 174 -0.06 -33.01 1.08
CA PHE A 174 1.09 -32.33 1.68
C PHE A 174 2.47 -32.91 1.30
N VAL A 175 2.55 -33.78 0.30
CA VAL A 175 3.82 -34.25 -0.27
C VAL A 175 4.17 -33.37 -1.46
N VAL A 176 5.23 -32.56 -1.33
CA VAL A 176 5.83 -31.82 -2.44
C VAL A 176 7.03 -32.63 -2.96
N PRO A 177 7.07 -33.03 -4.24
CA PRO A 177 8.18 -33.77 -4.82
C PRO A 177 9.50 -33.00 -4.71
N GLU A 178 10.60 -33.72 -4.47
CA GLU A 178 11.90 -33.09 -4.25
C GLU A 178 12.36 -32.16 -5.38
N PRO A 179 12.18 -32.49 -6.68
CA PRO A 179 12.55 -31.55 -7.74
C PRO A 179 11.82 -30.20 -7.66
N ILE A 180 10.54 -30.21 -7.29
CA ILE A 180 9.73 -28.99 -7.11
C ILE A 180 10.19 -28.25 -5.85
N GLN A 181 10.39 -28.97 -4.74
CA GLN A 181 10.85 -28.37 -3.50
C GLN A 181 12.23 -27.72 -3.66
N ALA A 182 13.15 -28.38 -4.34
CA ALA A 182 14.49 -27.87 -4.65
C ALA A 182 14.43 -26.61 -5.51
N ALA A 183 13.57 -26.58 -6.55
CA ALA A 183 13.38 -25.39 -7.38
C ALA A 183 12.90 -24.17 -6.58
N TRP A 184 11.94 -24.36 -5.66
CA TRP A 184 11.45 -23.29 -4.79
C TRP A 184 12.49 -22.82 -3.77
N ARG A 185 13.29 -23.74 -3.20
CA ARG A 185 14.41 -23.38 -2.31
C ARG A 185 15.46 -22.55 -3.05
N ALA A 186 15.87 -22.99 -4.24
CA ALA A 186 16.82 -22.25 -5.08
C ALA A 186 16.32 -20.84 -5.44
N ALA A 187 15.02 -20.68 -5.71
CA ALA A 187 14.43 -19.38 -5.95
C ALA A 187 14.49 -18.45 -4.71
N GLY A 188 14.34 -19.00 -3.50
CA GLY A 188 14.47 -18.26 -2.24
C GLY A 188 15.92 -17.88 -1.92
N GLU A 189 16.89 -18.75 -2.21
CA GLU A 189 18.31 -18.51 -1.99
C GLU A 189 18.90 -17.44 -2.93
N ARG A 190 18.30 -17.24 -4.12
CA ARG A 190 18.74 -16.23 -5.09
C ARG A 190 18.82 -14.81 -4.51
N GLY A 191 18.05 -14.50 -3.47
CA GLY A 191 18.08 -13.19 -2.80
C GLY A 191 19.34 -12.91 -1.99
N GLU A 192 20.14 -13.92 -1.64
CA GLU A 192 21.30 -13.78 -0.76
C GLU A 192 22.37 -12.84 -1.33
N SER A 193 22.76 -13.04 -2.59
CA SER A 193 23.74 -12.16 -3.24
C SER A 193 23.23 -10.72 -3.34
N ALA A 194 21.99 -10.53 -3.79
CA ALA A 194 21.39 -9.20 -3.91
C ALA A 194 21.33 -8.48 -2.55
N ARG A 195 21.09 -9.23 -1.46
CA ARG A 195 21.12 -8.72 -0.10
C ARG A 195 22.54 -8.32 0.33
N HIS A 196 23.54 -9.18 0.14
CA HIS A 196 24.93 -8.86 0.46
C HIS A 196 25.43 -7.64 -0.32
N ASP A 197 25.09 -7.54 -1.61
CA ASP A 197 25.44 -6.40 -2.45
C ASP A 197 24.79 -5.10 -1.93
N TRP A 198 23.52 -5.17 -1.50
CA TRP A 198 22.84 -4.03 -0.88
C TRP A 198 23.48 -3.65 0.47
N GLU A 199 23.86 -4.62 1.29
CA GLU A 199 24.55 -4.35 2.56
C GLU A 199 25.92 -3.70 2.32
N ALA A 200 26.65 -4.12 1.29
CA ALA A 200 27.90 -3.49 0.88
C ALA A 200 27.69 -2.03 0.43
N ARG A 201 26.64 -1.74 -0.37
CA ARG A 201 26.26 -0.37 -0.73
C ARG A 201 25.90 0.47 0.49
N LEU A 202 25.14 -0.09 1.42
CA LEU A 202 24.80 0.57 2.68
C LEU A 202 26.04 0.90 3.51
N GLN A 203 27.00 -0.01 3.61
CA GLN A 203 28.25 0.24 4.33
C GLN A 203 29.13 1.29 3.65
N ALA A 204 29.11 1.35 2.32
CA ALA A 204 29.88 2.31 1.53
C ALA A 204 29.22 3.71 1.45
N ALA A 205 27.94 3.84 1.81
CA ALA A 205 27.24 5.12 1.83
C ALA A 205 27.91 6.10 2.83
N PRO A 206 27.85 7.42 2.57
CA PRO A 206 28.35 8.43 3.51
C PRO A 206 27.81 8.21 4.93
N ASP A 207 28.64 8.41 5.95
CA ASP A 207 28.33 8.07 7.34
C ASP A 207 27.03 8.72 7.84
N ASP A 208 26.78 9.98 7.46
CA ASP A 208 25.58 10.74 7.80
C ASP A 208 24.33 10.17 7.10
N VAL A 209 24.44 9.83 5.81
CA VAL A 209 23.35 9.19 5.05
C VAL A 209 23.02 7.82 5.63
N ARG A 210 24.03 6.98 5.90
CA ARG A 210 23.86 5.64 6.49
C ARG A 210 23.22 5.71 7.87
N ALA A 211 23.73 6.60 8.74
CA ALA A 211 23.19 6.78 10.09
C ALA A 211 21.74 7.29 10.05
N GLN A 212 21.43 8.26 9.18
CA GLN A 212 20.07 8.77 9.04
C GLN A 212 19.11 7.71 8.50
N PHE A 213 19.52 6.95 7.49
CA PHE A 213 18.72 5.88 6.90
C PHE A 213 18.37 4.79 7.92
N LEU A 214 19.37 4.29 8.65
CA LEU A 214 19.17 3.26 9.68
C LEU A 214 18.28 3.76 10.82
N ARG A 215 18.55 4.96 11.35
CA ARG A 215 17.72 5.59 12.40
C ARG A 215 16.25 5.66 11.97
N THR A 216 16.02 6.09 10.73
CA THR A 216 14.68 6.25 10.15
C THR A 216 13.95 4.91 10.01
N LEU A 217 14.63 3.87 9.50
CA LEU A 217 14.04 2.52 9.36
C LEU A 217 13.77 1.83 10.69
N GLU A 218 14.58 2.10 11.72
CA GLU A 218 14.38 1.60 13.09
C GLU A 218 13.28 2.36 13.84
N GLY A 219 12.78 3.47 13.29
CA GLY A 219 11.74 4.29 13.91
C GLY A 219 12.25 5.15 15.07
N HIS A 220 13.56 5.35 15.18
CA HIS A 220 14.17 6.21 16.19
C HIS A 220 13.89 7.69 15.87
N LEU A 221 13.30 8.39 16.82
CA LEU A 221 12.99 9.82 16.68
C LEU A 221 14.28 10.67 16.82
N PRO A 222 14.35 11.84 16.16
CA PRO A 222 15.49 12.75 16.28
C PRO A 222 15.74 13.20 17.72
N ASP A 223 17.02 13.41 18.04
CA ASP A 223 17.45 13.97 19.32
C ASP A 223 16.83 15.36 19.56
N GLY A 224 16.69 15.73 20.83
CA GLY A 224 16.14 17.04 21.21
C GLY A 224 14.62 17.19 21.04
N LEU A 225 13.95 16.30 20.30
CA LEU A 225 12.49 16.36 20.09
C LEU A 225 11.72 16.38 21.42
N LYS A 226 12.08 15.52 22.37
CA LYS A 226 11.45 15.47 23.69
C LYS A 226 11.58 16.80 24.43
N ALA A 227 12.78 17.40 24.42
CA ALA A 227 13.02 18.68 25.07
C ALA A 227 12.23 19.82 24.41
N ALA A 228 12.17 19.85 23.08
CA ALA A 228 11.39 20.81 22.32
C ALA A 228 9.87 20.71 22.62
N VAL A 229 9.33 19.49 22.70
CA VAL A 229 7.92 19.25 23.06
C VAL A 229 7.65 19.72 24.50
N GLU A 230 8.53 19.42 25.46
CA GLU A 230 8.36 19.91 26.84
C GLU A 230 8.45 21.43 26.93
N ALA A 231 9.39 22.07 26.23
CA ALA A 231 9.49 23.53 26.18
C ALA A 231 8.21 24.17 25.59
N MET A 232 7.66 23.58 24.52
CA MET A 232 6.38 24.03 23.94
C MET A 232 5.24 23.89 24.95
N LYS A 233 5.15 22.78 25.67
CA LYS A 233 4.12 22.58 26.72
C LYS A 233 4.25 23.65 27.81
N THR A 234 5.45 23.87 28.35
CA THR A 234 5.69 24.89 29.39
C THR A 234 5.26 26.28 28.91
N ARG A 235 5.61 26.65 27.68
CA ARG A 235 5.21 27.93 27.09
C ARG A 235 3.69 28.05 26.97
N LEU A 236 3.01 27.03 26.44
CA LEU A 236 1.55 27.03 26.28
C LEU A 236 0.81 27.11 27.62
N PHE A 237 1.32 26.46 28.68
CA PHE A 237 0.75 26.57 30.03
C PHE A 237 0.87 27.98 30.64
N ALA A 238 1.94 28.70 30.30
CA ALA A 238 2.16 30.06 30.75
C ALA A 238 1.32 31.07 29.95
N GLU A 239 1.33 30.97 28.62
CA GLU A 239 0.64 31.91 27.72
C GLU A 239 -0.88 31.73 27.69
N ARG A 240 -1.37 30.49 27.85
CA ARG A 240 -2.79 30.11 27.79
C ARG A 240 -3.53 30.72 26.58
N PRO A 241 -3.06 30.47 25.35
CA PRO A 241 -3.67 31.09 24.17
C PRO A 241 -5.12 30.63 23.98
N GLU A 242 -6.02 31.58 23.71
CA GLU A 242 -7.42 31.32 23.38
C GLU A 242 -7.55 31.02 21.88
N ILE A 243 -7.30 29.76 21.51
CA ILE A 243 -7.34 29.29 20.13
C ILE A 243 -8.06 27.95 20.02
N ALA A 244 -8.71 27.70 18.88
CA ALA A 244 -9.32 26.41 18.59
C ALA A 244 -8.28 25.27 18.59
N THR A 245 -8.67 24.06 18.99
CA THR A 245 -7.78 22.89 19.04
C THR A 245 -7.19 22.52 17.68
N ARG A 246 -7.89 22.78 16.57
CA ARG A 246 -7.32 22.65 15.21
C ARG A 246 -6.12 23.58 14.98
N LYS A 247 -6.13 24.78 15.56
CA LYS A 247 -5.02 25.74 15.44
C LYS A 247 -3.87 25.37 16.36
N SER A 248 -4.16 24.90 17.59
CA SER A 248 -3.10 24.36 18.46
C SER A 248 -2.47 23.09 17.89
N SER A 249 -3.26 22.24 17.21
CA SER A 249 -2.78 21.09 16.43
C SER A 249 -1.80 21.53 15.34
N GLN A 250 -2.12 22.56 14.55
CA GLN A 250 -1.19 23.12 13.56
C GLN A 250 0.11 23.62 14.18
N ASN A 251 0.02 24.31 15.33
CA ASN A 251 1.21 24.82 16.02
C ASN A 251 2.10 23.66 16.48
N ALA A 252 1.52 22.58 16.99
CA ALA A 252 2.26 21.38 17.35
C ALA A 252 2.86 20.72 16.11
N LEU A 253 2.09 20.59 15.03
CA LEU A 253 2.54 20.02 13.76
C LEU A 253 3.69 20.81 13.16
N ALA A 254 3.69 22.15 13.25
CA ALA A 254 4.78 22.99 12.75
C ALA A 254 6.12 22.68 13.45
N LEU A 255 6.11 22.54 14.77
CA LEU A 255 7.29 22.12 15.53
C LEU A 255 7.72 20.69 15.16
N LEU A 256 6.76 19.76 15.09
CA LEU A 256 7.05 18.35 14.84
C LEU A 256 7.59 18.11 13.43
N THR A 257 7.03 18.77 12.42
CA THR A 257 7.47 18.62 11.02
C THR A 257 8.82 19.27 10.76
N GLU A 258 9.18 20.34 11.47
CA GLU A 258 10.53 20.92 11.43
C GLU A 258 11.57 19.95 12.01
N LEU A 259 11.27 19.33 13.16
CA LEU A 259 12.22 18.46 13.85
C LEU A 259 12.24 17.02 13.35
N VAL A 260 11.13 16.54 12.76
CA VAL A 260 10.97 15.14 12.31
C VAL A 260 10.74 15.12 10.80
N PRO A 261 11.81 15.01 9.99
CA PRO A 261 11.72 14.90 8.53
C PRO A 261 10.86 13.72 8.05
N GLU A 262 10.76 12.66 8.85
CA GLU A 262 9.96 11.45 8.59
C GLU A 262 8.46 11.66 8.79
N LEU A 263 8.04 12.76 9.43
CA LEU A 263 6.63 13.11 9.55
C LEU A 263 6.14 13.69 8.22
N ILE A 264 5.38 12.87 7.48
CA ILE A 264 4.89 13.16 6.13
C ILE A 264 3.38 12.95 6.14
N GLY A 265 2.63 13.85 5.52
CA GLY A 265 1.19 13.75 5.60
C GLY A 265 0.48 14.87 4.88
N GLY A 266 -0.81 15.05 5.15
CA GLY A 266 -1.56 16.13 4.51
C GLY A 266 -3.04 16.07 4.83
N SER A 267 -3.89 16.20 3.83
CA SER A 267 -5.35 16.21 4.04
C SER A 267 -6.12 15.66 2.86
N ALA A 268 -7.28 15.06 3.16
CA ALA A 268 -8.31 14.77 2.18
C ALA A 268 -9.06 16.06 1.79
N ASP A 269 -8.46 16.86 0.90
CA ASP A 269 -8.96 18.15 0.36
C ASP A 269 -9.25 19.29 1.36
N LEU A 270 -9.13 19.02 2.67
CA LEU A 270 -9.53 19.93 3.74
C LEU A 270 -8.32 20.62 4.42
N THR A 271 -7.24 20.87 3.68
CA THR A 271 -5.96 21.35 4.24
C THR A 271 -6.11 22.61 5.10
N GLY A 272 -6.79 23.64 4.57
CA GLY A 272 -7.01 24.90 5.30
C GLY A 272 -7.96 24.75 6.49
N SER A 273 -8.97 23.89 6.38
CA SER A 273 -9.96 23.67 7.44
C SER A 273 -9.40 22.83 8.60
N ASN A 274 -8.56 21.85 8.28
CA ASN A 274 -7.90 20.98 9.26
C ASN A 274 -6.62 21.58 9.85
N ASN A 275 -6.05 22.61 9.20
CA ASN A 275 -4.76 23.20 9.51
C ASN A 275 -3.61 22.18 9.54
N THR A 276 -3.52 21.34 8.50
CA THR A 276 -2.49 20.29 8.36
C THR A 276 -1.26 20.71 7.54
N ASP A 277 -1.27 21.93 7.01
CA ASP A 277 -0.14 22.52 6.27
C ASP A 277 0.78 23.33 7.21
N THR A 278 2.09 23.17 7.00
CA THR A 278 3.15 23.81 7.77
C THR A 278 4.26 24.30 6.85
N ARG A 279 5.03 25.31 7.30
CA ARG A 279 6.16 25.85 6.51
C ARG A 279 7.23 24.82 6.15
N SER A 280 7.35 23.75 6.95
CA SER A 280 8.37 22.71 6.79
C SER A 280 7.92 21.58 5.85
N THR A 281 6.67 21.60 5.38
CA THR A 281 6.07 20.55 4.54
C THR A 281 5.62 21.12 3.21
N PRO A 282 6.53 21.42 2.26
CA PRO A 282 6.11 21.83 0.93
C PRO A 282 5.27 20.73 0.25
N PRO A 283 4.33 21.08 -0.65
CA PRO A 283 3.53 20.13 -1.40
C PRO A 283 4.38 19.05 -2.08
N LEU A 284 3.93 17.80 -2.01
CA LEU A 284 4.55 16.70 -2.72
C LEU A 284 4.33 16.87 -4.23
N ASP A 285 5.43 16.96 -4.97
CA ASP A 285 5.42 17.03 -6.42
C ASP A 285 5.35 15.60 -7.01
N PRO A 286 4.33 15.25 -7.82
CA PRO A 286 4.18 13.90 -8.39
C PRO A 286 5.29 13.45 -9.35
N VAL A 287 6.08 14.38 -9.90
CA VAL A 287 7.14 14.11 -10.88
C VAL A 287 8.47 13.89 -10.16
N THR A 288 8.86 14.83 -9.31
CA THR A 288 10.14 14.77 -8.58
C THR A 288 10.05 13.99 -7.27
N PHE A 289 8.83 13.75 -6.77
CA PHE A 289 8.54 13.17 -5.45
C PHE A 289 9.21 13.89 -4.28
N ARG A 290 9.60 15.15 -4.50
CA ARG A 290 10.06 16.06 -3.44
C ARG A 290 8.86 16.72 -2.79
N GLY A 291 8.96 16.95 -1.49
CA GLY A 291 7.88 17.51 -0.68
C GLY A 291 7.41 16.54 0.39
N ARG A 292 6.63 17.06 1.35
CA ARG A 292 6.12 16.28 2.48
C ARG A 292 4.63 16.50 2.76
N HIS A 293 3.97 17.40 2.03
CA HIS A 293 2.53 17.62 2.13
C HIS A 293 1.77 16.93 1.00
N ILE A 294 0.98 15.92 1.33
CA ILE A 294 0.23 15.08 0.38
C ILE A 294 -1.20 15.63 0.24
N HIS A 295 -1.56 15.98 -1.00
CA HIS A 295 -2.93 16.28 -1.36
C HIS A 295 -3.65 15.00 -1.77
N TYR A 296 -4.36 14.36 -0.82
CA TYR A 296 -5.04 13.09 -1.08
C TYR A 296 -6.28 13.24 -1.95
N GLY A 297 -6.84 14.45 -2.09
CA GLY A 297 -8.17 14.68 -2.65
C GLY A 297 -9.28 14.16 -1.73
N ILE A 298 -10.52 14.13 -2.21
CA ILE A 298 -11.69 13.65 -1.44
C ILE A 298 -11.69 12.12 -1.43
N ARG A 299 -10.77 11.55 -0.63
CA ARG A 299 -10.42 10.12 -0.63
C ARG A 299 -10.04 9.66 0.79
N GLU A 300 -10.92 9.82 1.77
CA GLU A 300 -10.62 9.51 3.17
C GLU A 300 -10.20 8.05 3.38
N HIS A 301 -10.88 7.11 2.71
CA HIS A 301 -10.64 5.68 2.89
C HIS A 301 -9.29 5.28 2.29
N GLY A 302 -9.02 5.71 1.06
CA GLY A 302 -7.75 5.53 0.37
C GLY A 302 -6.59 6.25 1.07
N MET A 303 -6.83 7.45 1.62
CA MET A 303 -5.85 8.20 2.40
C MET A 303 -5.36 7.37 3.59
N VAL A 304 -6.27 6.89 4.44
CA VAL A 304 -5.86 6.15 5.65
C VAL A 304 -5.23 4.80 5.30
N ALA A 305 -5.70 4.12 4.24
CA ALA A 305 -5.07 2.89 3.78
C ALA A 305 -3.66 3.12 3.23
N ALA A 306 -3.43 4.18 2.44
CA ALA A 306 -2.09 4.57 2.00
C ALA A 306 -1.19 4.95 3.20
N MET A 307 -1.74 5.61 4.22
CA MET A 307 -1.01 5.85 5.46
C MET A 307 -0.61 4.54 6.16
N ASN A 308 -1.47 3.53 6.20
CA ASN A 308 -1.09 2.20 6.71
C ASN A 308 0.10 1.63 5.94
N GLY A 309 0.09 1.74 4.61
CA GLY A 309 1.19 1.29 3.76
C GLY A 309 2.51 1.98 4.03
N MET A 310 2.49 3.31 4.19
CA MET A 310 3.69 4.08 4.55
C MET A 310 4.23 3.68 5.92
N ALA A 311 3.36 3.45 6.91
CA ALA A 311 3.79 3.00 8.23
C ALA A 311 4.40 1.58 8.20
N LEU A 312 3.78 0.66 7.47
CA LEU A 312 4.26 -0.72 7.32
C LEU A 312 5.61 -0.82 6.60
N HIS A 313 5.80 0.00 5.56
CA HIS A 313 7.09 0.11 4.86
C HIS A 313 8.23 0.57 5.80
N ARG A 314 7.88 1.30 6.87
CA ARG A 314 8.81 1.99 7.79
C ARG A 314 9.51 3.17 7.13
N GLY A 315 10.24 3.92 7.95
CA GLY A 315 10.94 5.13 7.54
C GLY A 315 10.06 6.37 7.39
N ILE A 316 8.74 6.21 7.49
CA ILE A 316 7.77 7.31 7.43
C ILE A 316 6.83 7.22 8.62
N ILE A 317 6.50 8.39 9.19
CA ILE A 317 5.46 8.57 10.20
C ILE A 317 4.31 9.31 9.50
N PRO A 318 3.27 8.60 9.06
CA PRO A 318 2.21 9.21 8.28
C PRO A 318 1.18 9.97 9.14
N TYR A 319 0.74 11.14 8.66
CA TYR A 319 -0.44 11.83 9.18
C TYR A 319 -1.42 12.25 8.06
N GLY A 320 -2.70 12.43 8.39
CA GLY A 320 -3.74 12.78 7.43
C GLY A 320 -4.93 13.44 8.09
N GLY A 321 -5.38 14.56 7.53
CA GLY A 321 -6.51 15.33 8.05
C GLY A 321 -7.82 15.16 7.29
N THR A 322 -8.91 15.03 8.02
CA THR A 322 -10.29 15.17 7.52
C THR A 322 -11.19 15.70 8.66
N PHE A 323 -12.47 15.96 8.40
CA PHE A 323 -13.43 16.23 9.48
C PHE A 323 -13.76 14.95 10.25
N LEU A 324 -14.03 15.07 11.54
CA LEU A 324 -14.29 13.92 12.41
C LEU A 324 -15.43 13.05 11.88
N ILE A 325 -16.49 13.67 11.36
CA ILE A 325 -17.63 12.95 10.78
C ILE A 325 -17.25 12.08 9.57
N PHE A 326 -16.23 12.48 8.78
CA PHE A 326 -15.79 11.71 7.62
C PHE A 326 -14.82 10.57 7.97
N THR A 327 -14.44 10.43 9.25
CA THR A 327 -13.74 9.21 9.68
C THR A 327 -14.58 7.95 9.50
N ASP A 328 -15.91 8.09 9.38
CA ASP A 328 -16.80 6.98 9.02
C ASP A 328 -16.51 6.41 7.62
N TYR A 329 -16.07 7.24 6.66
CA TYR A 329 -15.63 6.78 5.34
C TYR A 329 -14.34 5.95 5.44
N ALA A 330 -13.41 6.33 6.32
CA ALA A 330 -12.12 5.66 6.47
C ALA A 330 -12.09 4.53 7.52
N ARG A 331 -13.22 4.26 8.17
CA ARG A 331 -13.31 3.44 9.38
C ARG A 331 -12.66 2.06 9.24
N PRO A 332 -12.82 1.32 8.13
CA PRO A 332 -12.16 0.03 7.97
C PRO A 332 -10.63 0.13 7.94
N ALA A 333 -10.08 1.18 7.31
CA ALA A 333 -8.63 1.42 7.26
C ALA A 333 -8.07 1.85 8.61
N ILE A 334 -8.80 2.68 9.37
CA ILE A 334 -8.46 3.03 10.77
C ILE A 334 -8.41 1.76 11.63
N ARG A 335 -9.40 0.87 11.47
CA ARG A 335 -9.43 -0.41 12.19
C ARG A 335 -8.23 -1.29 11.86
N LEU A 336 -7.81 -1.37 10.60
CA LEU A 336 -6.62 -2.11 10.20
C LEU A 336 -5.33 -1.50 10.77
N ALA A 337 -5.22 -0.17 10.82
CA ALA A 337 -4.09 0.50 11.47
C ALA A 337 -3.91 0.02 12.92
N ALA A 338 -5.01 0.00 13.69
CA ALA A 338 -5.02 -0.46 15.06
C ALA A 338 -4.70 -1.96 15.19
N LEU A 339 -5.31 -2.80 14.34
CA LEU A 339 -5.08 -4.25 14.34
C LEU A 339 -3.63 -4.61 14.06
N MET A 340 -3.01 -3.91 13.10
CA MET A 340 -1.61 -4.07 12.72
C MET A 340 -0.65 -3.32 13.65
N ARG A 341 -1.15 -2.56 14.64
CA ARG A 341 -0.38 -1.71 15.57
C ARG A 341 0.51 -0.69 14.85
N GLN A 342 -0.02 -0.08 13.79
CA GLN A 342 0.72 0.88 12.97
C GLN A 342 0.58 2.30 13.52
N ARG A 343 1.68 3.05 13.44
CA ARG A 343 1.73 4.46 13.87
C ARG A 343 1.17 5.37 12.78
N VAL A 344 -0.16 5.50 12.77
CA VAL A 344 -0.93 6.29 11.80
C VAL A 344 -1.66 7.40 12.55
N VAL A 345 -1.44 8.67 12.18
CA VAL A 345 -2.00 9.83 12.91
C VAL A 345 -3.11 10.49 12.09
N VAL A 346 -4.37 10.27 12.47
CA VAL A 346 -5.51 10.93 11.83
C VAL A 346 -5.84 12.23 12.57
N VAL A 347 -5.68 13.37 11.89
CA VAL A 347 -6.03 14.71 12.41
C VAL A 347 -7.49 15.01 12.08
N ALA A 348 -8.39 14.59 12.98
CA ALA A 348 -9.82 14.76 12.83
C ALA A 348 -10.30 16.07 13.48
N THR A 349 -10.75 17.04 12.68
CA THR A 349 -11.21 18.36 13.18
C THR A 349 -12.74 18.51 13.07
N HIS A 350 -13.29 19.66 13.50
CA HIS A 350 -14.74 19.94 13.49
C HIS A 350 -15.52 18.82 14.22
N ASP A 351 -15.20 18.65 15.50
CA ASP A 351 -15.51 17.47 16.30
C ASP A 351 -16.93 17.43 16.87
N SER A 352 -17.70 18.51 16.72
CA SER A 352 -18.97 18.70 17.41
C SER A 352 -19.89 19.69 16.68
N ILE A 353 -21.07 19.92 17.24
CA ILE A 353 -22.03 20.95 16.81
C ILE A 353 -21.42 22.37 16.77
N GLY A 354 -20.26 22.59 17.37
CA GLY A 354 -19.54 23.87 17.32
C GLY A 354 -19.04 24.26 15.92
N LEU A 355 -19.18 23.39 14.91
CA LEU A 355 -18.89 23.72 13.51
C LEU A 355 -19.94 24.66 12.89
N GLY A 356 -21.15 24.75 13.48
CA GLY A 356 -22.28 25.55 12.97
C GLY A 356 -23.50 24.71 12.65
#